data_AF-A0A9X1FAP9-F1
#
_entry.id   AF-A0A9X1FAP9-F1
#
_cell.length_a   1.000
_cell.length_b   1.000
_cell.length_c   1.000
_cell.angle_alpha   90.00
_cell.angle_beta   90.00
_cell.angle_gamma   90.00
#
_symmetry.space_group_name_H-M   'P 1'
#
loop_
_entity.id
_entity.type
_entity.pdbx_description
1 polymer ?
#
loop_
_entity_poly.entity_id
_entity_poly.type
_entity_poly.pdbx_seq_one_letter_code
_entity_poly.pdbx_strand_id
1 'polypeptide(L)' 'MDYDHIKHFSQDVDPVAHFEETKGMFSVMHGEILRYILSHRVPLEKFIRYELATSGHDEGHKWVGFEKAKEIWFKN' A
#
# COMPACT_ATOMS: atom_id res chain seq x y z
N MET A 1 12.68 5.33 -6.40
CA MET A 1 11.81 6.51 -6.38
C MET A 1 12.33 7.42 -5.28
N ASP A 2 12.69 8.65 -5.62
CA ASP A 2 13.12 9.67 -4.65
C ASP A 2 12.03 10.75 -4.48
N TYR A 3 12.31 11.78 -3.68
CA TYR A 3 11.37 12.87 -3.42
C TYR A 3 11.02 13.69 -4.66
N ASP A 4 11.95 13.86 -5.61
CA ASP A 4 11.69 14.60 -6.83
C ASP A 4 10.75 13.84 -7.75
N HIS A 5 10.88 12.51 -7.82
CA HIS A 5 9.92 11.66 -8.52
C HIS A 5 8.52 11.76 -7.89
N ILE A 6 8.40 11.69 -6.56
CA ILE A 6 7.10 11.81 -5.86
C ILE A 6 6.45 13.17 -6.14
N LYS A 7 7.26 14.25 -6.06
CA LYS A 7 6.80 15.60 -6.36
C LYS A 7 6.32 15.70 -7.81
N HIS A 8 7.07 15.16 -8.76
CA HIS A 8 6.71 15.17 -10.17
C HIS A 8 5.35 14.50 -10.42
N PHE A 9 5.14 13.28 -9.91
CA PHE A 9 3.84 12.60 -10.03
C PHE A 9 2.71 13.34 -9.34
N SER A 10 2.99 14.01 -8.22
CA SER A 10 1.98 14.80 -7.49
C SER A 10 1.55 16.08 -8.20
N GLN A 11 2.31 16.52 -9.21
CA GLN A 11 2.05 17.71 -10.01
C GLN A 11 1.56 17.36 -11.43
N ASP A 12 1.38 16.07 -11.73
CA ASP A 12 0.84 15.62 -13.00
C ASP A 12 -0.60 16.13 -13.18
N VAL A 13 -0.93 16.52 -14.41
CA VAL A 13 -2.26 16.99 -14.80
C VAL A 13 -3.24 15.81 -14.91
N ASP A 14 -2.73 14.62 -15.21
CA ASP A 14 -3.51 13.37 -15.27
C ASP A 14 -2.79 12.25 -14.49
N PRO A 15 -2.82 12.31 -13.15
CA PRO A 15 -2.05 11.38 -12.33
C PRO A 15 -2.69 9.99 -12.30
N VAL A 16 -1.85 8.95 -12.20
CA VAL A 16 -2.30 7.56 -12.08
C VAL A 16 -3.22 7.41 -10.87
N ALA A 17 -4.47 6.96 -11.07
CA ALA A 17 -5.51 6.94 -10.04
C ALA A 17 -5.07 6.24 -8.74
N HIS A 18 -4.47 5.05 -8.83
CA HIS A 18 -3.97 4.32 -7.65
C HIS A 18 -2.86 5.08 -6.89
N PHE A 19 -2.05 5.88 -7.58
CA PHE A 19 -1.03 6.70 -6.93
C PHE A 19 -1.66 7.85 -6.14
N GLU A 20 -2.62 8.57 -6.72
CA GLU A 20 -3.32 9.64 -6.00
C GLU A 20 -4.17 9.11 -4.84
N GLU A 21 -4.84 7.97 -5.00
CA GLU A 21 -5.54 7.32 -3.89
C GLU A 21 -4.59 7.00 -2.74
N THR A 22 -3.44 6.39 -3.06
CA THR A 22 -2.41 6.05 -2.06
C THR A 22 -1.89 7.30 -1.35
N LYS A 23 -1.57 8.36 -2.10
CA LYS A 23 -1.14 9.66 -1.55
C LYS A 23 -2.23 10.29 -0.68
N GLY A 24 -3.49 10.22 -1.12
CA GLY A 24 -4.67 10.68 -0.39
C GLY A 24 -4.79 10.02 0.98
N MET A 25 -4.62 8.69 1.05
CA MET A 25 -4.62 7.93 2.31
C MET A 25 -3.59 8.45 3.31
N PHE A 26 -2.38 8.76 2.86
CA PHE A 26 -1.35 9.33 3.74
C PHE A 26 -1.63 10.80 4.10
N SER A 27 -2.22 11.58 3.19
CA SER A 27 -2.47 13.02 3.41
C SER A 27 -3.48 13.30 4.52
N VAL A 28 -4.46 12.42 4.71
CA VAL A 28 -5.50 12.54 5.74
C VAL A 28 -5.13 11.84 7.05
N MET A 29 -4.01 11.11 7.07
CA MET A 29 -3.53 10.38 8.24
C MET A 29 -2.94 11.34 9.28
N HIS A 30 -3.18 11.08 10.57
CA HIS A 30 -2.58 11.88 11.65
C HIS A 30 -1.04 11.83 11.59
N GLY A 31 -0.41 13.00 11.76
CA GLY A 31 1.05 13.12 11.73
C GLY A 31 1.79 12.30 12.80
N GLU A 32 1.15 11.93 13.90
CA GLU A 32 1.71 10.99 14.89
C GLU A 32 1.83 9.57 14.34
N ILE A 33 0.84 9.11 13.57
CA ILE A 33 0.87 7.79 12.93
C ILE A 33 1.96 7.77 11.85
N LEU A 34 2.05 8.82 11.03
CA LEU A 34 3.12 8.95 10.03
C LEU A 34 4.51 8.90 10.69
N ARG A 35 4.69 9.62 11.80
CA ARG A 35 5.95 9.58 12.57
C ARG A 35 6.21 8.22 13.17
N TYR A 36 5.19 7.52 13.68
CA TYR A 36 5.31 6.16 14.20
C TYR A 36 5.77 5.17 13.12
N ILE A 37 5.17 5.23 11.93
CA ILE A 37 5.54 4.39 10.77
C ILE A 37 7.03 4.54 10.46
N LEU A 38 7.51 5.78 10.41
CA LEU A 38 8.91 6.08 10.13
C LEU A 38 9.86 5.66 11.27
N SER A 39 9.54 6.02 12.51
CA SER A 39 10.42 5.79 13.66
C SER A 39 10.59 4.30 13.99
N HIS A 40 9.55 3.50 13.78
CA HIS A 40 9.58 2.07 14.05
C HIS A 40 9.93 1.24 12.82
N ARG A 41 10.19 1.87 11.66
CA ARG A 41 10.45 1.20 10.38
C ARG A 41 9.39 0.14 10.09
N VAL A 42 8.12 0.52 10.25
CA VAL A 42 6.98 -0.39 10.07
C VAL A 42 7.10 -1.06 8.70
N PRO A 43 7.06 -2.40 8.61
CA PRO A 43 7.24 -3.11 7.35
C PRO A 43 5.96 -3.02 6.51
N LEU A 44 5.70 -1.86 5.91
CA LEU A 44 4.45 -1.56 5.18
C LEU A 44 4.14 -2.62 4.12
N GLU A 45 5.15 -3.12 3.40
CA GLU A 45 4.96 -4.22 2.44
C GLU A 45 4.35 -5.47 3.08
N LYS A 46 4.83 -5.88 4.27
CA LYS A 46 4.30 -7.04 4.97
C LYS A 46 2.88 -6.80 5.47
N PHE A 47 2.57 -5.60 5.93
CA PHE A 47 1.20 -5.21 6.30
C PHE A 47 0.27 -5.26 5.09
N ILE A 48 0.67 -4.70 3.96
CA ILE A 48 -0.12 -4.72 2.71
C ILE A 48 -0.37 -6.17 2.27
N ARG A 49 0.66 -7.01 2.25
CA ARG A 49 0.52 -8.45 1.92
C ARG A 49 -0.38 -9.19 2.90
N TYR A 50 -0.32 -8.84 4.18
CA TYR A 50 -1.21 -9.39 5.21
C TYR A 50 -2.67 -9.03 4.92
N GLU A 51 -2.96 -7.75 4.68
CA GLU A 51 -4.31 -7.27 4.35
C GLU A 51 -4.84 -7.87 3.03
N LEU A 52 -3.98 -8.04 2.02
CA LEU A 52 -4.36 -8.71 0.78
C LEU A 52 -4.73 -10.19 1.01
N ALA A 53 -3.98 -10.89 1.87
CA ALA A 53 -4.32 -12.26 2.24
C ALA A 53 -5.62 -12.37 3.05
N THR A 54 -5.83 -11.49 4.03
CA THR A 54 -7.06 -11.49 4.83
C THR A 54 -8.29 -11.18 3.99
N SER A 55 -8.13 -10.41 2.91
CA SER A 55 -9.20 -10.16 1.95
C SER A 55 -9.65 -11.42 1.19
N GLY A 56 -8.87 -12.51 1.18
CA GLY A 56 -9.22 -13.77 0.52
C GLY A 56 -9.14 -13.78 -1.02
N HIS A 57 -8.58 -12.74 -1.64
CA HIS A 57 -8.47 -12.63 -3.10
C HIS A 57 -7.05 -12.95 -3.62
N ASP A 58 -6.93 -13.32 -4.89
CA ASP A 58 -5.65 -13.47 -5.60
C ASP A 58 -5.20 -12.17 -6.30
N GLU A 59 -4.08 -12.23 -7.04
CA GLU A 59 -3.52 -11.11 -7.81
C GLU A 59 -4.48 -10.56 -8.88
N GLY A 60 -5.42 -11.38 -9.35
CA GLY A 60 -6.45 -11.02 -10.31
C GLY A 60 -7.76 -10.56 -9.66
N HIS A 61 -7.75 -10.29 -8.35
CA HIS A 61 -8.92 -9.93 -7.55
C HIS A 61 -10.03 -11.00 -7.58
N LYS A 62 -9.67 -12.28 -7.73
CA LYS A 62 -10.63 -13.40 -7.64
C LYS A 62 -10.63 -13.95 -6.23
N TRP A 63 -11.81 -14.21 -5.69
CA TRP A 63 -11.95 -14.86 -4.40
C TRP A 63 -11.42 -16.30 -4.47
N VAL A 64 -10.42 -16.61 -3.64
CA VAL A 64 -9.78 -17.93 -3.54
C VAL A 64 -9.78 -18.49 -2.11
N GLY A 65 -10.30 -17.72 -1.15
CA GLY A 65 -10.30 -18.06 0.27
C GLY A 65 -8.96 -17.78 0.95
N PHE A 66 -8.99 -17.72 2.29
CA PHE A 66 -7.85 -17.24 3.08
C PHE A 66 -6.58 -18.07 2.89
N GLU A 67 -6.64 -19.41 3.00
CA GLU A 67 -5.42 -20.22 2.90
C GLU A 67 -4.72 -20.08 1.55
N LYS A 68 -5.50 -20.01 0.46
CA LYS A 68 -4.92 -19.82 -0.86
C LYS A 68 -4.39 -18.41 -1.07
N ALA A 69 -5.10 -17.40 -0.60
CA ALA A 69 -4.63 -16.01 -0.62
C ALA A 69 -3.34 -15.87 0.21
N LYS A 70 -3.24 -16.53 1.36
CA LYS A 70 -2.04 -16.56 2.20
C LYS A 70 -0.84 -17.13 1.45
N GLU A 71 -1.01 -18.26 0.77
CA GLU A 71 0.05 -18.84 -0.09
C GLU A 71 0.53 -17.88 -1.17
N ILE A 72 -0.37 -17.07 -1.74
CA ILE A 72 -0.05 -16.11 -2.80
C ILE A 72 0.71 -14.92 -2.24
N TRP A 73 0.14 -14.26 -1.22
CA TRP A 73 0.62 -12.96 -0.76
C TRP A 73 1.79 -13.03 0.22
N PHE A 74 1.95 -14.13 0.97
CA PHE A 74 3.04 -14.28 1.96
C PHE A 74 4.35 -14.77 1.32
N LYS A 75 4.42 -14.80 -0.02
CA LYS A 75 5.68 -15.05 -0.73
C LYS A 75 6.61 -13.84 -0.56
N ASN A 76 7.85 -14.12 -0.15
CA ASN A 76 8.95 -13.17 -0.14
C ASN A 76 9.65 -13.19 -1.50
#